data_AF-A0A2V7M1X1-F1
#
_entry.id   AF-A0A2V7M1X1-F1
#
_cell.length_a   1.000
_cell.length_b   1.000
_cell.length_c   1.000
_cell.angle_alpha   90.00
_cell.angle_beta   90.00
_cell.angle_gamma   90.00
#
_symmetry.space_group_name_H-M   'P 1'
#
loop_
_entity.id
_entity.type
_entity.pdbx_description
1 polymer ?
#
loop_
_entity_poly.entity_id
_entity_poly.type
_entity_poly.pdbx_seq_one_letter_code
_entity_poly.pdbx_strand_id
1 'polypeptide(L)'
;MRIGIDLGGTKIEAVALSPAGEEIARRRVTTPHDYAASLDAIAGLVRELDRAADDTGTVGVGIPGTVVPQTGLVKNANSVWLNGRPLGRDLEERLDRPVRLMNWLGADEWPGPPCYCGKRGCVETWLSGPALERDHAEHTGLTLPAREIARAAVDGDPGAAATLARYHDRLGRALASLINVLDPDVVVLGGGMSNIAGLPEAAYAAVPRYLFAAGASAVPVATRVVRAAHGDSSGVRGAAWLWPASA
;
A
#
# COMPACT_ATOMS: atom_id res chain seq x y z
N MET A 1 1.28 15.86 -18.77
CA MET A 1 0.12 15.25 -18.08
C MET A 1 0.51 14.03 -17.24
N ARG A 2 -0.31 13.60 -16.26
CA ARG A 2 -0.17 12.34 -15.52
C ARG A 2 -1.44 11.48 -15.68
N ILE A 3 -1.30 10.21 -16.03
CA ILE A 3 -2.41 9.25 -16.14
C ILE A 3 -2.33 8.26 -14.99
N GLY A 4 -3.44 8.12 -14.26
CA GLY A 4 -3.63 7.10 -13.23
C GLY A 4 -4.69 6.10 -13.67
N ILE A 5 -4.42 4.81 -13.45
CA ILE A 5 -5.33 3.70 -13.76
C ILE A 5 -5.54 2.87 -12.51
N ASP A 6 -6.79 2.58 -12.17
CA ASP A 6 -7.18 1.67 -11.10
C ASP A 6 -7.79 0.40 -11.72
N LEU A 7 -7.04 -0.70 -11.65
CA LEU A 7 -7.46 -2.00 -12.17
C LEU A 7 -8.25 -2.77 -11.09
N GLY A 8 -9.55 -2.52 -10.99
CA GLY A 8 -10.44 -3.28 -10.10
C GLY A 8 -10.86 -4.63 -10.69
N GLY A 9 -11.41 -5.53 -9.87
CA GLY A 9 -11.93 -6.83 -10.34
C GLY A 9 -13.21 -6.75 -11.20
N THR A 10 -13.97 -5.66 -11.09
CA THR A 10 -15.22 -5.45 -11.84
C THR A 10 -15.14 -4.31 -12.84
N LYS A 11 -14.32 -3.29 -12.56
CA LYS A 11 -14.17 -2.09 -13.37
C LYS A 11 -12.72 -1.63 -13.42
N ILE A 12 -12.32 -1.08 -14.56
CA ILE A 12 -11.06 -0.35 -14.73
C ILE A 12 -11.42 1.12 -14.86
N GLU A 13 -10.87 1.95 -14.00
CA GLU A 13 -11.05 3.40 -14.05
C GLU A 13 -9.74 4.09 -14.39
N ALA A 14 -9.79 5.11 -15.23
CA ALA A 14 -8.62 5.87 -15.62
C ALA A 14 -8.90 7.37 -15.59
N VAL A 15 -7.90 8.15 -15.18
CA VAL A 15 -7.97 9.61 -15.09
C VAL A 15 -6.69 10.23 -15.64
N ALA A 16 -6.85 11.31 -16.40
CA ALA A 16 -5.79 12.20 -16.83
C ALA A 16 -5.81 13.46 -15.97
N LEU A 17 -4.66 13.81 -15.41
CA LEU A 17 -4.46 15.00 -14.58
C LEU A 17 -3.46 15.95 -15.21
N SER A 18 -3.72 17.25 -15.08
CA SER A 18 -2.79 18.31 -15.42
C SER A 18 -1.57 18.28 -14.49
N PRO A 19 -0.46 19.00 -14.82
CA PRO A 19 0.67 19.13 -13.90
C PRO A 19 0.30 19.72 -12.53
N ALA A 20 -0.74 20.55 -12.47
CA ALA A 20 -1.28 21.13 -11.23
C ALA A 20 -2.20 20.15 -10.47
N GLY A 21 -2.50 18.98 -11.02
CA GLY A 21 -3.35 17.95 -10.41
C GLY A 21 -4.84 18.07 -10.75
N GLU A 22 -5.22 18.98 -11.65
CA GLU A 22 -6.61 19.16 -12.08
C GLU A 22 -7.03 18.05 -13.05
N GLU A 23 -8.29 17.60 -12.96
CA GLU A 23 -8.82 16.57 -13.85
C GLU A 23 -9.02 17.12 -15.27
N ILE A 24 -8.36 16.49 -16.25
CA ILE A 24 -8.55 16.77 -17.68
C ILE A 24 -9.67 15.88 -18.23
N ALA A 25 -9.60 14.57 -17.93
CA ALA A 25 -10.58 13.59 -18.39
C ALA A 25 -10.57 12.35 -17.51
N ARG A 26 -11.74 11.69 -17.43
CA ARG A 26 -11.94 10.41 -16.74
C ARG A 26 -12.71 9.44 -17.61
N ARG A 27 -12.34 8.17 -17.57
CA ARG A 27 -12.97 7.07 -18.30
C ARG A 27 -13.09 5.84 -17.41
N ARG A 28 -14.05 4.99 -17.73
CA ARG A 28 -14.24 3.68 -17.07
C ARG A 28 -14.71 2.65 -18.08
N VAL A 29 -14.21 1.44 -17.95
CA VAL A 29 -14.70 0.25 -18.64
C VAL A 29 -14.93 -0.89 -17.65
N THR A 30 -15.69 -1.90 -18.07
CA THR A 30 -15.80 -3.16 -17.33
C THR A 30 -14.48 -3.92 -17.40
N THR A 31 -14.03 -4.50 -16.29
CA THR A 31 -12.78 -5.28 -16.27
C THR A 31 -12.94 -6.58 -17.07
N PRO A 32 -12.14 -6.81 -18.12
CA PRO A 32 -12.09 -8.10 -18.78
C PRO A 32 -11.41 -9.12 -17.87
N HIS A 33 -12.01 -10.29 -17.67
CA HIS A 33 -11.42 -11.37 -16.87
C HIS A 33 -10.46 -12.24 -17.70
N ASP A 34 -9.66 -11.59 -18.54
CA ASP A 34 -8.62 -12.18 -19.35
C ASP A 34 -7.40 -11.26 -19.36
N TYR A 35 -6.20 -11.84 -19.40
CA TYR A 35 -4.95 -11.09 -19.32
C TYR A 35 -4.70 -10.21 -20.53
N ALA A 36 -4.80 -10.76 -21.74
CA ALA A 36 -4.56 -9.99 -22.96
C ALA A 36 -5.62 -8.89 -23.12
N ALA A 37 -6.89 -9.23 -22.88
CA ALA A 37 -7.97 -8.26 -22.93
C ALA A 37 -7.83 -7.15 -21.86
N SER A 38 -7.32 -7.47 -20.66
CA SER A 38 -7.01 -6.45 -19.64
C SER A 38 -5.92 -5.48 -20.11
N LEU A 39 -4.85 -6.00 -20.71
CA LEU A 39 -3.80 -5.16 -21.28
C LEU A 39 -4.35 -4.24 -22.38
N ASP A 40 -5.18 -4.78 -23.27
CA ASP A 40 -5.77 -4.02 -24.36
C ASP A 40 -6.77 -2.96 -23.85
N ALA A 41 -7.56 -3.28 -22.83
CA ALA A 41 -8.47 -2.34 -22.18
C ALA A 41 -7.71 -1.19 -21.52
N ILE A 42 -6.65 -1.49 -20.76
CA ILE A 42 -5.79 -0.47 -20.14
C ILE A 42 -5.14 0.40 -21.21
N ALA A 43 -4.57 -0.22 -22.26
CA ALA A 43 -3.93 0.53 -23.34
C ALA A 43 -4.92 1.41 -24.12
N GLY A 44 -6.15 0.92 -24.34
CA GLY A 44 -7.24 1.67 -24.95
C GLY A 44 -7.60 2.91 -24.13
N LEU A 45 -7.80 2.76 -22.82
CA LEU A 45 -8.06 3.87 -21.89
C LEU A 45 -6.95 4.93 -21.93
N VAL A 46 -5.68 4.52 -21.90
CA VAL A 46 -4.55 5.45 -21.97
C VAL A 46 -4.59 6.26 -23.27
N ARG A 47 -4.75 5.59 -24.41
CA ARG A 47 -4.79 6.27 -25.71
C ARG A 47 -6.00 7.19 -25.86
N GLU A 48 -7.12 6.87 -25.23
CA GLU A 48 -8.30 7.76 -25.17
C GLU A 48 -8.02 9.01 -24.34
N LEU A 49 -7.34 8.85 -23.20
CA LEU A 49 -6.96 9.97 -22.35
C LEU A 49 -5.90 10.85 -22.99
N ASP A 50 -4.91 10.28 -23.68
CA ASP A 50 -3.93 11.06 -24.46
C ASP A 50 -4.64 11.93 -25.50
N ARG A 51 -5.59 11.35 -26.26
CA ARG A 51 -6.40 12.09 -27.24
C ARG A 51 -7.26 13.19 -26.61
N ALA A 52 -7.81 12.94 -25.42
CA ALA A 52 -8.63 13.92 -24.71
C ALA A 52 -7.81 15.10 -24.16
N ALA A 53 -6.54 14.86 -23.84
CA ALA A 53 -5.63 15.86 -23.30
C ALA A 53 -4.75 16.55 -24.36
N ASP A 54 -4.74 16.02 -25.60
CA ASP A 54 -3.80 16.40 -26.67
C ASP A 54 -2.33 16.39 -26.19
N ASP A 55 -2.00 15.43 -25.32
CA ASP A 55 -0.70 15.29 -24.66
C ASP A 55 -0.40 13.80 -24.40
N THR A 56 0.88 13.44 -24.31
CA THR A 56 1.31 12.07 -23.96
C THR A 56 1.93 12.08 -22.56
N GLY A 57 1.18 11.56 -21.59
CA GLY A 57 1.55 11.63 -20.18
C GLY A 57 2.30 10.41 -19.65
N THR A 58 2.78 10.54 -18.40
CA THR A 58 3.26 9.41 -17.59
C THR A 58 2.10 8.49 -17.20
N VAL A 59 2.34 7.18 -17.04
CA VAL A 59 1.30 6.19 -16.72
C VAL A 59 1.64 5.44 -15.43
N GLY A 60 0.72 5.51 -14.47
CA GLY A 60 0.72 4.70 -13.25
C GLY A 60 -0.51 3.78 -13.21
N VAL A 61 -0.33 2.53 -12.77
CA VAL A 61 -1.41 1.56 -12.63
C VAL A 61 -1.43 1.01 -11.21
N GLY A 62 -2.49 1.34 -10.48
CA GLY A 62 -2.87 0.67 -9.24
C GLY A 62 -3.38 -0.72 -9.56
N ILE A 63 -2.77 -1.74 -8.97
CA ILE A 63 -3.15 -3.14 -9.18
C ILE A 63 -3.52 -3.79 -7.85
N PRO A 64 -4.53 -4.68 -7.82
CA PRO A 64 -4.98 -5.35 -6.62
C PRO A 64 -4.15 -6.61 -6.41
N GLY A 65 -2.82 -6.46 -6.38
CA GLY A 65 -1.83 -7.53 -6.33
C GLY A 65 -0.40 -6.97 -6.22
N THR A 66 0.60 -7.84 -6.07
CA THR A 66 1.98 -7.40 -5.86
C THR A 66 2.90 -7.84 -6.98
N VAL A 67 3.77 -6.95 -7.46
CA VAL A 67 4.84 -7.32 -8.40
C VAL A 67 6.03 -7.88 -7.61
N VAL A 68 6.47 -9.09 -7.93
CA VAL A 68 7.67 -9.69 -7.36
C VAL A 68 8.91 -9.06 -8.00
N PRO A 69 9.76 -8.35 -7.26
CA PRO A 69 10.86 -7.58 -7.86
C PRO A 69 11.86 -8.42 -8.66
N GLN A 70 12.13 -9.65 -8.21
CA GLN A 70 13.12 -10.53 -8.84
C GLN A 70 12.67 -11.05 -10.20
N THR A 71 11.36 -11.25 -10.39
CA THR A 71 10.81 -11.86 -11.60
C THR A 71 10.01 -10.89 -12.46
N GLY A 72 9.57 -9.76 -11.89
CA GLY A 72 8.63 -8.82 -12.51
C GLY A 72 7.21 -9.37 -12.64
N LEU A 73 6.93 -10.57 -12.12
CA LEU A 73 5.61 -11.21 -12.23
C LEU A 73 4.68 -10.73 -11.11
N VAL A 74 3.41 -10.57 -11.44
CA VAL A 74 2.36 -10.29 -10.45
C VAL A 74 2.07 -11.57 -9.64
N LYS A 75 1.88 -11.43 -8.34
CA LYS A 75 1.41 -12.46 -7.42
C LYS A 75 0.30 -11.92 -6.53
N ASN A 76 -0.53 -12.84 -6.04
CA ASN A 76 -1.58 -12.60 -5.06
C ASN A 76 -2.52 -11.45 -5.46
N ALA A 77 -2.84 -11.41 -6.75
CA ALA A 77 -3.81 -10.50 -7.29
C ALA A 77 -5.23 -11.05 -7.18
N ASN A 78 -6.18 -10.21 -6.75
CA ASN A 78 -7.62 -10.54 -6.77
C ASN A 78 -8.11 -10.71 -8.21
N SER A 79 -7.51 -9.98 -9.14
CA SER A 79 -7.64 -10.23 -10.59
C SER A 79 -6.76 -11.42 -10.96
N VAL A 80 -7.25 -12.63 -10.73
CA VAL A 80 -6.45 -13.87 -10.72
C VAL A 80 -5.70 -14.14 -12.03
N TRP A 81 -6.22 -13.65 -13.16
CA TRP A 81 -5.59 -13.77 -14.49
C TRP A 81 -4.29 -12.95 -14.63
N LEU A 82 -4.00 -12.05 -13.69
CA LEU A 82 -2.73 -11.32 -13.61
C LEU A 82 -1.62 -12.18 -12.98
N ASN A 83 -1.96 -13.18 -12.15
CA ASN A 83 -0.97 -13.93 -11.38
C ASN A 83 -0.02 -14.72 -12.29
N GLY A 84 1.27 -14.65 -11.99
CA GLY A 84 2.33 -15.23 -12.81
C GLY A 84 2.63 -14.47 -14.10
N ARG A 85 2.02 -13.29 -14.30
CA ARG A 85 2.20 -12.49 -15.53
C ARG A 85 3.06 -11.25 -15.31
N PRO A 86 3.88 -10.83 -16.29
CA PRO A 86 4.74 -9.66 -16.20
C PRO A 86 4.01 -8.36 -16.57
N LEU A 87 2.90 -8.04 -15.89
CA LEU A 87 1.98 -6.92 -16.21
C LEU A 87 2.68 -5.60 -16.52
N GLY A 88 3.71 -5.23 -15.76
CA GLY A 88 4.43 -3.97 -15.99
C GLY A 88 5.12 -3.96 -17.35
N ARG A 89 5.87 -5.03 -17.68
CA ARG A 89 6.58 -5.17 -18.95
C ARG A 89 5.62 -5.19 -20.13
N ASP A 90 4.57 -6.00 -20.05
CA ASP A 90 3.64 -6.18 -21.16
C ASP A 90 2.81 -4.91 -21.45
N LEU A 91 2.58 -4.07 -20.42
CA LEU A 91 1.99 -2.75 -20.61
C LEU A 91 2.99 -1.74 -21.20
N GLU A 92 4.25 -1.75 -20.76
CA GLU A 92 5.31 -0.91 -21.34
C GLU A 92 5.47 -1.19 -22.84
N GLU A 93 5.51 -2.47 -23.22
CA GLU A 93 5.59 -2.90 -24.63
C GLU A 93 4.35 -2.47 -25.43
N ARG A 94 3.14 -2.60 -24.89
CA ARG A 94 1.89 -2.21 -25.58
C ARG A 94 1.69 -0.71 -25.73
N LEU A 95 2.22 0.07 -24.80
CA LEU A 95 2.06 1.53 -24.76
C LEU A 95 3.24 2.29 -25.35
N ASP A 96 4.33 1.59 -25.66
CA ASP A 96 5.61 2.14 -26.10
C ASP A 96 6.10 3.27 -25.17
N ARG A 97 5.88 3.11 -23.86
CA ARG A 97 6.30 4.08 -22.84
C ARG A 97 6.40 3.46 -21.46
N PRO A 98 7.17 4.06 -20.53
CA PRO A 98 7.31 3.55 -19.15
C PRO A 98 5.98 3.49 -18.39
N VAL A 99 5.77 2.40 -17.65
CA VAL A 99 4.59 2.17 -16.79
C VAL A 99 5.06 1.86 -15.38
N ARG A 100 4.39 2.42 -14.37
CA ARG A 100 4.69 2.15 -12.97
C ARG A 100 3.51 1.48 -12.29
N LEU A 101 3.74 0.33 -11.67
CA LEU A 101 2.72 -0.42 -10.93
C LEU A 101 2.77 -0.04 -9.44
N MET A 102 1.61 0.07 -8.80
CA MET A 102 1.47 0.40 -7.39
C MET A 102 0.50 -0.56 -6.69
N ASN A 103 0.85 -1.00 -5.48
CA ASN A 103 0.09 -2.02 -4.73
C ASN A 103 -0.28 -1.64 -3.28
N TRP A 104 0.28 -0.58 -2.68
CA TRP A 104 -0.03 -0.22 -1.28
C TRP A 104 -0.09 1.28 -0.93
N LEU A 105 0.49 2.18 -1.73
CA LEU A 105 0.47 3.64 -1.50
C LEU A 105 -0.82 4.29 -2.03
N GLY A 106 -1.24 5.39 -1.41
CA GLY A 106 -2.27 6.28 -1.92
C GLY A 106 -1.74 7.16 -3.05
N ALA A 107 -2.63 7.72 -3.87
CA ALA A 107 -2.23 8.54 -5.02
C ALA A 107 -1.49 9.84 -4.60
N ASP A 108 -1.90 10.42 -3.47
CA ASP A 108 -1.29 11.58 -2.81
C ASP A 108 0.03 11.26 -2.09
N GLU A 109 0.30 9.98 -1.83
CA GLU A 109 1.51 9.50 -1.17
C GLU A 109 2.63 9.18 -2.16
N TRP A 110 2.38 9.29 -3.47
CA TRP A 110 3.39 9.07 -4.51
C TRP A 110 4.24 10.33 -4.76
N PRO A 111 5.58 10.23 -4.93
CA PRO A 111 6.43 9.03 -5.01
C PRO A 111 6.99 8.57 -3.65
N GLY A 112 6.45 9.10 -2.57
CA GLY A 112 6.88 8.87 -1.19
C GLY A 112 8.19 9.55 -0.80
N PRO A 113 8.55 9.54 0.49
CA PRO A 113 9.80 10.11 0.98
C PRO A 113 11.03 9.36 0.43
N PRO A 114 12.19 10.01 0.35
CA PRO A 114 13.46 9.31 0.12
C PRO A 114 13.76 8.36 1.29
N CYS A 115 14.32 7.19 0.97
CA CYS A 115 14.75 6.19 1.94
C CYS A 115 16.28 6.10 1.97
N TYR A 116 16.85 5.75 3.12
CA TYR A 116 18.30 5.54 3.28
C TYR A 116 18.85 4.44 2.37
N CYS A 117 18.01 3.52 1.89
CA CYS A 117 18.42 2.48 0.95
C CYS A 117 18.62 2.97 -0.50
N GLY A 118 18.44 4.28 -0.74
CA GLY A 118 18.55 4.91 -2.07
C GLY A 118 17.27 4.86 -2.92
N LYS A 119 16.20 4.22 -2.42
CA LYS A 119 14.87 4.17 -3.07
C LYS A 119 13.93 5.23 -2.48
N ARG A 120 12.67 5.25 -2.94
CA ARG A 120 11.61 6.14 -2.44
C ARG A 120 10.37 5.34 -2.05
N GLY A 121 9.63 5.83 -1.05
CA GLY A 121 8.35 5.24 -0.63
C GLY A 121 8.46 3.83 -0.05
N CYS A 122 9.58 3.50 0.59
CA CYS A 122 9.69 2.23 1.32
C CYS A 122 8.71 2.21 2.50
N VAL A 123 8.21 1.03 2.88
CA VAL A 123 7.26 0.88 4.02
C VAL A 123 7.80 1.57 5.28
N GLU A 124 9.10 1.43 5.53
CA GLU A 124 9.77 2.06 6.68
C GLU A 124 9.72 3.59 6.69
N THR A 125 9.70 4.24 5.53
CA THR A 125 9.59 5.71 5.46
C THR A 125 8.22 6.22 5.87
N TRP A 126 7.25 5.32 6.08
CA TRP A 126 5.88 5.64 6.46
C TRP A 126 5.46 5.03 7.80
N LEU A 127 5.96 3.84 8.13
CA LEU A 127 5.54 3.03 9.29
C LEU A 127 6.62 2.88 10.37
N SER A 128 7.38 3.95 10.59
CA SER A 128 8.36 4.05 11.66
C SER A 128 8.03 5.23 12.59
N GLY A 129 8.65 5.27 13.77
CA GLY A 129 8.52 6.41 14.70
C GLY A 129 8.88 7.75 14.04
N PRO A 130 10.09 7.90 13.46
CA PRO A 130 10.47 9.11 12.75
C PRO A 130 9.52 9.47 11.59
N ALA A 131 8.91 8.47 10.94
CA ALA A 131 7.92 8.73 9.90
C ALA A 131 6.61 9.30 10.46
N LEU A 132 6.12 8.80 11.59
CA LEU A 132 4.96 9.34 12.29
C LEU A 132 5.21 10.78 12.77
N GLU A 133 6.39 11.03 13.33
CA GLU A 133 6.80 12.36 13.82
C GLU A 133 6.88 13.37 12.69
N ARG A 134 7.49 12.98 11.56
CA ARG A 134 7.55 13.81 10.36
C ARG A 134 6.15 14.10 9.81
N ASP A 135 5.31 13.07 9.66
CA ASP A 135 3.95 13.24 9.14
C ASP A 135 3.12 14.17 10.04
N HIS A 136 3.28 14.08 11.36
CA HIS A 136 2.66 15.01 12.29
C HIS A 136 3.09 16.46 12.02
N ALA A 137 4.41 16.70 12.01
CA ALA A 137 4.97 18.02 11.81
C ALA A 137 4.58 18.64 10.46
N GLU A 138 4.53 17.84 9.39
CA GLU A 138 4.11 18.28 8.07
C GLU A 138 2.66 18.76 8.03
N HIS A 139 1.76 18.16 8.83
CA HIS A 139 0.33 18.48 8.80
C HIS A 139 -0.13 19.44 9.89
N THR A 140 0.56 19.50 11.04
CA THR A 140 0.17 20.33 12.19
C THR A 140 1.13 21.50 12.43
N GLY A 141 2.33 21.46 11.85
CA GLY A 141 3.41 22.40 12.15
C GLY A 141 4.09 22.16 13.50
N LEU A 142 3.68 21.14 14.26
CA LEU A 142 4.20 20.83 15.59
C LEU A 142 5.12 19.61 15.55
N THR A 143 6.29 19.72 16.18
CA THR A 143 7.20 18.58 16.33
C THR A 143 6.98 17.95 17.69
N LEU A 144 6.47 16.71 17.69
CA LEU A 144 6.26 15.91 18.89
C LEU A 144 6.85 14.52 18.68
N PRO A 145 7.45 13.89 19.72
CA PRO A 145 7.84 12.50 19.68
C PRO A 145 6.63 11.57 19.42
N ALA A 146 6.85 10.44 18.74
CA ALA A 146 5.79 9.48 18.38
C ALA A 146 4.89 9.07 19.56
N ARG A 147 5.51 8.85 20.73
CA ARG A 147 4.80 8.50 21.98
C ARG A 147 3.88 9.62 22.48
N GLU A 148 4.27 10.87 22.26
CA GLU A 148 3.51 12.05 22.70
C GLU A 148 2.38 12.34 21.72
N ILE A 149 2.60 12.13 20.42
CA ILE A 149 1.52 12.11 19.41
C ILE A 149 0.47 11.07 19.80
N ALA A 150 0.90 9.85 20.11
CA ALA A 150 -0.04 8.79 20.50
C ALA A 150 -0.84 9.14 21.76
N ARG A 151 -0.19 9.76 22.76
CA ARG A 151 -0.86 10.22 23.98
C ARG A 151 -1.83 11.37 23.70
N ALA A 152 -1.40 12.38 22.94
CA ALA A 152 -2.23 13.52 22.59
C ALA A 152 -3.50 13.10 21.82
N ALA A 153 -3.40 12.09 20.95
CA ALA A 153 -4.56 11.53 20.25
C ALA A 153 -5.57 10.90 21.22
N VAL A 154 -5.11 10.21 22.28
CA VAL A 154 -5.98 9.67 23.34
C VAL A 154 -6.61 10.79 24.16
N ASP A 155 -5.86 11.87 24.40
CA ASP A 155 -6.33 13.05 25.11
C ASP A 155 -7.29 13.93 24.26
N GLY A 156 -7.56 13.53 23.01
CA GLY A 156 -8.53 14.18 22.12
C GLY A 156 -7.96 15.28 21.22
N ASP A 157 -6.64 15.41 21.10
CA ASP A 157 -6.03 16.36 20.17
C ASP A 157 -6.37 15.99 18.71
N PRO A 158 -7.02 16.89 17.95
CA PRO A 158 -7.49 16.58 16.61
C PRO A 158 -6.34 16.37 15.61
N GLY A 159 -5.21 17.07 15.77
CA GLY A 159 -4.06 16.93 14.89
C GLY A 159 -3.36 15.58 15.06
N ALA A 160 -3.16 15.16 16.31
CA ALA A 160 -2.60 13.88 16.68
C ALA A 160 -3.54 12.73 16.31
N ALA A 161 -4.84 12.86 16.52
CA ALA A 161 -5.84 11.88 16.10
C ALA A 161 -5.83 11.69 14.57
N ALA A 162 -5.81 12.78 13.80
CA ALA A 162 -5.69 12.71 12.33
C ALA A 162 -4.37 12.06 11.88
N THR A 163 -3.28 12.33 12.60
CA THR A 163 -1.96 11.73 12.32
C THR A 163 -1.98 10.21 12.55
N LEU A 164 -2.53 9.75 13.68
CA LEU A 164 -2.68 8.31 13.94
C LEU A 164 -3.63 7.65 12.94
N ALA A 165 -4.71 8.32 12.53
CA ALA A 165 -5.63 7.77 11.54
C ALA A 165 -4.93 7.48 10.20
N ARG A 166 -4.12 8.42 9.70
CA ARG A 166 -3.29 8.20 8.49
C ARG A 166 -2.30 7.04 8.69
N TYR A 167 -1.64 6.99 9.84
CA TYR A 167 -0.70 5.93 10.17
C TYR A 167 -1.38 4.55 10.20
N HIS A 168 -2.54 4.44 10.83
CA HIS A 168 -3.32 3.20 10.92
C HIS A 168 -3.78 2.71 9.53
N ASP A 169 -4.23 3.61 8.67
CA ASP A 169 -4.61 3.25 7.30
C ASP A 169 -3.41 2.73 6.49
N ARG A 170 -2.26 3.42 6.53
CA ARG A 170 -1.01 2.98 5.89
C ARG A 170 -0.55 1.62 6.41
N LEU A 171 -0.65 1.41 7.74
CA LEU A 171 -0.30 0.15 8.38
C LEU A 171 -1.23 -0.97 7.92
N GLY A 172 -2.54 -0.70 7.85
CA GLY A 172 -3.53 -1.64 7.32
C GLY A 172 -3.23 -2.07 5.89
N ARG A 173 -2.89 -1.13 5.00
CA ARG A 173 -2.49 -1.41 3.61
C ARG A 173 -1.21 -2.24 3.51
N ALA A 174 -0.19 -1.90 4.29
CA ALA A 174 1.06 -2.66 4.33
C ALA A 174 0.87 -4.08 4.90
N LEU A 175 0.10 -4.22 5.98
CA LEU A 175 -0.23 -5.52 6.56
C LEU A 175 -1.06 -6.37 5.61
N ALA A 176 -2.09 -5.81 4.97
CA ALA A 176 -2.88 -6.55 3.99
C ALA A 176 -2.04 -7.04 2.81
N SER A 177 -1.07 -6.23 2.35
CA SER A 177 -0.12 -6.66 1.33
C SER A 177 0.71 -7.87 1.80
N LEU A 178 1.16 -7.88 3.06
CA LEU A 178 1.90 -9.00 3.64
C LEU A 178 1.01 -10.24 3.84
N ILE A 179 -0.21 -10.05 4.34
CA ILE A 179 -1.18 -11.13 4.60
C ILE A 179 -1.60 -11.79 3.28
N ASN A 180 -1.94 -11.01 2.27
CA ASN A 180 -2.24 -11.54 0.93
C ASN A 180 -1.07 -12.34 0.34
N VAL A 181 0.17 -12.09 0.79
CA VAL A 181 1.37 -12.74 0.25
C VAL A 181 1.80 -13.97 1.02
N LEU A 182 1.75 -13.93 2.35
CA LEU A 182 2.26 -14.97 3.23
C LEU A 182 1.17 -15.83 3.86
N ASP A 183 -0.07 -15.34 3.89
CA ASP A 183 -1.22 -15.92 4.60
C ASP A 183 -0.88 -16.43 6.01
N PRO A 184 -0.26 -15.59 6.87
CA PRO A 184 0.20 -16.07 8.17
C PRO A 184 -0.98 -16.22 9.14
N ASP A 185 -0.92 -17.22 10.02
CA ASP A 185 -1.89 -17.34 11.13
C ASP A 185 -1.83 -16.15 12.09
N VAL A 186 -0.63 -15.59 12.28
CA VAL A 186 -0.37 -14.48 13.22
C VAL A 186 0.68 -13.52 12.65
N VAL A 187 0.38 -12.22 12.69
CA VAL A 187 1.36 -11.14 12.54
C VAL A 187 1.62 -10.51 13.90
N VAL A 188 2.88 -10.55 14.33
CA VAL A 188 3.32 -9.95 15.60
C VAL A 188 3.98 -8.60 15.34
N LEU A 189 3.37 -7.52 15.83
CA LEU A 189 3.91 -6.16 15.77
C LEU A 189 4.98 -5.99 16.86
N GLY A 190 6.22 -5.77 16.43
CA GLY A 190 7.37 -5.52 17.31
C GLY A 190 7.84 -4.06 17.29
N GLY A 191 8.93 -3.79 18.02
CA GLY A 191 9.56 -2.47 18.10
C GLY A 191 8.77 -1.44 18.90
N GLY A 192 9.36 -0.26 19.12
CA GLY A 192 8.79 0.77 20.00
C GLY A 192 7.40 1.26 19.58
N MET A 193 7.09 1.26 18.28
CA MET A 193 5.78 1.68 17.76
C MET A 193 4.65 0.72 18.16
N SER A 194 4.95 -0.55 18.40
CA SER A 194 3.95 -1.52 18.87
C SER A 194 3.39 -1.19 20.27
N ASN A 195 4.01 -0.26 20.99
CA ASN A 195 3.55 0.21 22.30
C ASN A 195 2.42 1.25 22.21
N ILE A 196 2.08 1.75 21.02
CA ILE A 196 0.92 2.62 20.82
C ILE A 196 -0.35 1.84 21.16
N ALA A 197 -1.17 2.40 22.05
CA ALA A 197 -2.39 1.77 22.52
C ALA A 197 -3.38 1.57 21.36
N GLY A 198 -3.98 0.38 21.27
CA GLY A 198 -4.98 0.06 20.25
C GLY A 198 -4.41 -0.14 18.84
N LEU A 199 -3.08 -0.13 18.66
CA LEU A 199 -2.47 -0.22 17.32
C LEU A 199 -2.80 -1.54 16.59
N PRO A 200 -2.70 -2.73 17.22
CA PRO A 200 -3.12 -3.98 16.56
C PRO A 200 -4.58 -3.96 16.12
N GLU A 201 -5.48 -3.46 16.97
CA GLU A 201 -6.92 -3.39 16.72
C GLU A 201 -7.23 -2.42 15.57
N ALA A 202 -6.63 -1.23 15.58
CA ALA A 202 -6.81 -0.22 14.54
C ALA A 202 -6.23 -0.68 13.20
N ALA A 203 -5.07 -1.32 13.22
CA ALA A 203 -4.46 -1.90 12.03
C ALA A 203 -5.33 -3.04 11.46
N TYR A 204 -5.80 -3.94 12.33
CA TYR A 204 -6.69 -5.03 11.95
C TYR A 204 -8.03 -4.52 11.40
N ALA A 205 -8.58 -3.42 11.92
CA ALA A 205 -9.81 -2.83 11.39
C ALA A 205 -9.66 -2.33 9.94
N ALA A 206 -8.48 -1.84 9.56
CA ALA A 206 -8.20 -1.38 8.20
C ALA A 206 -7.88 -2.53 7.23
N VAL A 207 -7.30 -3.63 7.72
CA VAL A 207 -6.83 -4.76 6.90
C VAL A 207 -7.92 -5.37 5.99
N PRO A 208 -9.14 -5.72 6.45
CA PRO A 208 -10.17 -6.33 5.62
C PRO A 208 -10.45 -5.56 4.33
N ARG A 209 -10.43 -4.23 4.35
CA ARG A 209 -10.66 -3.40 3.14
C ARG A 209 -9.70 -3.74 1.99
N TYR A 210 -8.55 -4.30 2.31
CA TYR A 210 -7.43 -4.54 1.40
C TYR A 210 -7.10 -6.03 1.22
N LEU A 211 -7.91 -6.95 1.78
CA LEU A 211 -7.70 -8.40 1.66
C LEU A 211 -8.51 -9.03 0.53
N PHE A 212 -7.96 -10.10 -0.06
CA PHE A 212 -8.60 -10.91 -1.11
C PHE A 212 -10.02 -11.38 -0.75
N ALA A 213 -10.22 -11.88 0.48
CA ALA A 213 -11.47 -12.51 0.90
C ALA A 213 -12.61 -11.52 1.19
N ALA A 214 -12.31 -10.25 1.44
CA ALA A 214 -13.29 -9.28 1.93
C ALA A 214 -14.39 -8.91 0.92
N GLY A 215 -14.22 -9.26 -0.36
CA GLY A 215 -15.24 -9.09 -1.40
C GLY A 215 -15.97 -10.37 -1.82
N ALA A 216 -15.54 -11.55 -1.37
CA ALA A 216 -15.96 -12.83 -1.96
C ALA A 216 -16.65 -13.80 -0.98
N SER A 217 -16.51 -13.61 0.33
CA SER A 217 -17.13 -14.51 1.30
C SER A 217 -17.29 -13.86 2.67
N ALA A 218 -18.33 -14.22 3.41
CA ALA A 218 -18.55 -13.84 4.81
C ALA A 218 -17.53 -14.49 5.78
N VAL A 219 -16.41 -15.01 5.28
CA VAL A 219 -15.37 -15.67 6.07
C VAL A 219 -14.48 -14.59 6.70
N PRO A 220 -14.41 -14.52 8.05
CA PRO A 220 -13.52 -13.61 8.74
C PRO A 220 -12.06 -13.87 8.35
N VAL A 221 -11.28 -12.80 8.32
CA VAL A 221 -9.82 -12.87 8.19
C VAL A 221 -9.28 -13.72 9.34
N ALA A 222 -8.67 -14.86 9.04
CA ALA A 222 -8.14 -15.76 10.08
C ALA A 222 -6.87 -15.20 10.73
N THR A 223 -6.06 -14.46 9.97
CA THR A 223 -4.82 -13.86 10.45
C THR A 223 -5.06 -12.94 11.64
N ARG A 224 -4.41 -13.24 12.76
CA ARG A 224 -4.44 -12.40 13.96
C ARG A 224 -3.33 -11.37 13.89
N VAL A 225 -3.64 -10.10 14.13
CA VAL A 225 -2.63 -9.05 14.34
C VAL A 225 -2.50 -8.80 15.84
N VAL A 226 -1.31 -9.02 16.40
CA VAL A 226 -1.07 -8.94 17.84
C VAL A 226 0.18 -8.11 18.15
N ARG A 227 0.27 -7.58 19.37
CA ARG A 227 1.49 -6.95 19.90
C ARG A 227 2.48 -8.01 20.40
N ALA A 228 3.78 -7.74 20.29
CA ALA A 228 4.81 -8.56 20.90
C ALA A 228 4.63 -8.65 22.43
N ALA A 229 4.48 -9.87 22.95
CA ALA A 229 4.22 -10.11 24.37
C ALA A 229 5.40 -9.77 25.30
N HIS A 230 6.62 -9.72 24.77
CA HIS A 230 7.84 -9.46 25.54
C HIS A 230 8.42 -8.06 25.30
N GLY A 231 7.59 -7.12 24.82
CA GLY A 231 7.96 -5.73 24.63
C GLY A 231 8.86 -5.47 23.42
N ASP A 232 9.38 -4.25 23.34
CA ASP A 232 10.21 -3.74 22.24
C ASP A 232 11.55 -4.48 22.08
N SER A 233 12.04 -5.09 23.15
CA SER A 233 13.29 -5.85 23.19
C SER A 233 13.09 -7.36 22.97
N SER A 234 11.96 -7.78 22.38
CA SER A 234 11.71 -9.21 22.09
C SER A 234 12.81 -9.86 21.24
N GLY A 235 13.54 -9.07 20.44
CA GLY A 235 14.65 -9.54 19.61
C GLY A 235 15.80 -10.18 20.41
N VAL A 236 16.14 -9.65 21.60
CA VAL A 236 17.24 -10.23 22.41
C VAL A 236 16.87 -11.61 22.97
N ARG A 237 15.58 -11.85 23.22
CA ARG A 237 15.09 -13.17 23.64
C ARG A 237 15.19 -14.18 22.49
N GLY A 238 14.78 -13.77 21.29
CA GLY A 238 14.93 -14.58 20.08
C GLY A 238 16.40 -14.92 19.81
N ALA A 239 17.30 -13.95 19.96
CA ALA A 239 18.74 -14.15 19.79
C ALA A 239 19.31 -15.16 20.80
N ALA A 240 18.87 -15.11 22.07
CA ALA A 240 19.26 -16.10 23.08
C ALA A 240 18.74 -17.51 22.75
N TRP A 241 17.56 -17.61 22.14
CA TRP A 241 16.92 -18.87 21.73
C TRP A 241 17.49 -19.48 20.44
N LEU A 242 18.43 -18.81 19.75
CA LEU A 242 19.10 -19.38 18.58
C LEU A 242 19.95 -20.62 18.92
N TRP A 243 20.30 -20.80 20.19
CA TRP A 243 21.07 -21.93 20.69
C TRP A 243 20.16 -22.86 21.49
N PRO A 244 20.34 -24.19 21.38
CA PRO A 244 19.67 -25.12 22.27
C PRO A 244 20.07 -24.83 23.71
N ALA A 245 19.17 -25.09 24.66
CA ALA A 245 19.53 -25.09 26.06
C ALA A 245 20.67 -26.11 26.26
N SER A 246 21.75 -25.70 26.91
CA SER A 246 22.84 -26.60 27.27
C SER A 246 22.27 -27.82 28.00
N ALA A 247 22.57 -29.01 27.48
CA ALA A 247 22.21 -30.28 28.13
C ALA A 247 22.94 -30.43 29.48
#